data_AF-A0A7S1S0N5-F1
#
_entry.id   AF-A0A7S1S0N5-F1
#
_cell.length_a   1.000
_cell.length_b   1.000
_cell.length_c   1.000
_cell.angle_alpha   90.00
_cell.angle_beta   90.00
_cell.angle_gamma   90.00
#
_symmetry.space_group_name_H-M   'P 1'
#
loop_
_entity.id
_entity.type
_entity.pdbx_description
1 polymer ?
#
loop_
_entity_poly.entity_id
_entity_poly.type
_entity_poly.pdbx_seq_one_letter_code
_entity_poly.pdbx_strand_id
1 'polypeptide(L)'
;KELSMGEYEQPVVGMKSCHEFSNTEGPEWSAREWFVVRKAEVQMSGDNVLMPCVKMGVEAREQIIGENGLEDVRTTKPNHPLVKYAEMFTHNFDLIAERKSVVFHLRELAKASVLAKFLIESGVELDESWFNMAAEETEACCMDIPQLWNDRSQSQIRVHDGKIANADSAFGTSSHSLYGGVQFGLDKFQLSGARQPARMMSAGLAARQFVQPARHLSATLSAGLATRQFQRSF
;
A
#
# COMPACT_ATOMS: atom_id res chain seq x y z
N LYS A 1 -3.16 -16.97 3.33
CA LYS A 1 -3.92 -17.81 4.29
C LYS A 1 -4.11 -17.15 5.67
N GLU A 2 -3.27 -16.20 6.13
CA GLU A 2 -3.35 -15.62 7.49
C GLU A 2 -4.37 -14.47 7.69
N LEU A 3 -5.00 -14.03 6.59
CA LEU A 3 -5.99 -12.95 6.57
C LEU A 3 -7.04 -13.29 5.50
N SER A 4 -7.61 -14.49 5.52
CA SER A 4 -8.80 -14.72 4.73
C SER A 4 -9.92 -13.85 5.29
N MET A 5 -10.00 -12.64 4.75
CA MET A 5 -11.17 -11.80 4.55
C MET A 5 -12.36 -11.99 5.51
N GLY A 6 -12.11 -11.92 6.82
CA GLY A 6 -13.16 -12.02 7.82
C GLY A 6 -13.34 -13.37 8.52
N GLU A 7 -12.60 -14.42 8.14
CA GLU A 7 -12.64 -15.73 8.79
C GLU A 7 -11.77 -15.80 10.05
N TYR A 8 -10.63 -15.12 10.01
CA TYR A 8 -9.73 -15.04 11.15
C TYR A 8 -9.99 -13.77 11.97
N GLU A 9 -9.47 -13.78 13.19
CA GLU A 9 -9.45 -12.60 14.05
C GLU A 9 -8.87 -11.39 13.31
N GLN A 10 -9.60 -10.28 13.36
CA GLN A 10 -9.22 -9.10 12.62
C GLN A 10 -7.96 -8.47 13.23
N PRO A 11 -7.00 -8.03 12.40
CA PRO A 11 -5.72 -7.46 12.86
C PRO A 11 -5.87 -6.16 13.68
N VAL A 12 -7.06 -5.56 13.69
CA VAL A 12 -7.39 -4.31 14.35
C VAL A 12 -8.58 -4.55 15.29
N VAL A 13 -8.42 -4.17 16.56
CA VAL A 13 -9.47 -4.28 17.57
C VAL A 13 -10.68 -3.44 17.14
N GLY A 14 -11.86 -4.07 17.13
CA GLY A 14 -13.11 -3.42 16.72
C GLY A 14 -13.34 -3.38 15.21
N MET A 15 -12.39 -3.84 14.40
CA MET A 15 -12.65 -4.07 12.98
C MET A 15 -13.55 -5.31 12.82
N LYS A 16 -14.68 -5.12 12.13
CA LYS A 16 -15.64 -6.19 11.85
C LYS A 16 -15.21 -6.96 10.62
N SER A 17 -15.48 -8.26 10.60
CA SER A 17 -15.39 -9.08 9.39
C SER A 17 -16.47 -8.70 8.35
N CYS A 18 -16.26 -9.05 7.07
CA CYS A 18 -17.29 -8.92 6.04
C CYS A 18 -18.57 -9.71 6.40
N HIS A 19 -18.42 -10.83 7.12
CA HIS A 19 -19.52 -11.66 7.60
C HIS A 19 -20.33 -11.02 8.74
N GLU A 20 -19.71 -10.22 9.60
CA GLU A 20 -20.43 -9.43 10.61
C GLU A 20 -21.21 -8.26 9.99
N PHE A 21 -20.82 -7.83 8.79
CA PHE A 21 -21.60 -6.86 8.01
C PHE A 21 -22.73 -7.50 7.22
N SER A 22 -22.63 -8.80 6.90
CA SER A 22 -23.73 -9.54 6.28
C SER A 22 -24.81 -9.86 7.31
N ASN A 23 -26.07 -9.59 6.96
CA ASN A 23 -27.18 -10.12 7.73
C ASN A 23 -27.29 -11.62 7.44
N THR A 24 -27.37 -12.47 8.47
CA THR A 24 -27.55 -13.92 8.33
C THR A 24 -28.85 -14.31 7.62
N GLU A 25 -29.81 -13.39 7.51
CA GLU A 25 -31.06 -13.55 6.75
C GLU A 25 -31.07 -12.76 5.44
N GLY A 26 -29.93 -12.19 5.04
CA GLY A 26 -29.79 -11.40 3.83
C GLY A 26 -29.74 -12.26 2.56
N PRO A 27 -29.91 -11.63 1.37
CA PRO A 27 -29.75 -12.34 0.11
C PRO A 27 -28.33 -12.89 -0.05
N GLU A 28 -28.20 -14.01 -0.74
CA GLU A 28 -26.91 -14.54 -1.16
C GLU A 28 -26.17 -13.53 -2.02
N TRP A 29 -24.85 -13.52 -1.90
CA TRP A 29 -23.98 -12.64 -2.65
C TRP A 29 -22.64 -13.31 -2.87
N SER A 30 -22.03 -12.98 -4.02
CA SER A 30 -20.68 -13.34 -4.38
C SER A 30 -19.91 -12.06 -4.67
N ALA A 31 -18.63 -12.00 -4.32
CA ALA A 31 -17.84 -10.80 -4.53
C ALA A 31 -16.34 -11.08 -4.54
N ARG A 32 -15.55 -10.12 -5.03
CA ARG A 32 -14.09 -10.16 -5.05
C ARG A 32 -13.47 -8.98 -4.33
N GLU A 33 -12.32 -9.21 -3.71
CA GLU A 33 -11.48 -8.14 -3.18
C GLU A 33 -10.14 -8.04 -3.91
N TRP A 34 -9.71 -6.82 -4.15
CA TRP A 34 -8.47 -6.53 -4.84
C TRP A 34 -7.59 -5.64 -3.99
N PHE A 35 -6.37 -6.09 -3.70
CA PHE A 35 -5.33 -5.21 -3.17
C PHE A 35 -4.81 -4.32 -4.29
N VAL A 36 -4.92 -3.01 -4.10
CA VAL A 36 -4.61 -2.02 -5.14
C VAL A 36 -3.64 -0.96 -4.62
N VAL A 37 -2.91 -0.33 -5.54
CA VAL A 37 -2.17 0.90 -5.26
C VAL A 37 -3.10 2.07 -5.63
N ARG A 38 -3.45 2.90 -4.65
CA ARG A 38 -4.30 4.09 -4.84
C ARG A 38 -3.50 5.34 -5.16
N LYS A 39 -2.24 5.38 -4.71
CA LYS A 39 -1.28 6.44 -5.02
C LYS A 39 0.11 5.83 -5.08
N ALA A 40 0.91 6.24 -6.06
CA ALA A 40 2.32 5.92 -6.16
C ALA A 40 3.10 7.18 -6.51
N GLU A 41 4.25 7.37 -5.88
CA GLU A 41 5.22 8.41 -6.22
C GLU A 41 6.63 7.93 -5.87
N VAL A 42 7.63 8.48 -6.55
CA VAL A 42 9.04 8.29 -6.20
C VAL A 42 9.60 9.66 -5.85
N GLN A 43 10.09 9.80 -4.62
CA GLN A 43 10.74 11.02 -4.17
C GLN A 43 12.26 10.83 -4.24
N MET A 44 12.99 11.92 -4.42
CA MET A 44 14.45 11.94 -4.32
C MET A 44 14.83 12.75 -3.09
N SER A 45 15.60 12.16 -2.19
CA SER A 45 16.15 12.87 -1.04
C SER A 45 17.32 13.80 -1.43
N GLY A 46 17.75 14.67 -0.52
CA GLY A 46 18.87 15.59 -0.77
C GLY A 46 20.23 14.91 -0.99
N ASP A 47 20.36 13.65 -0.58
CA ASP A 47 21.50 12.75 -0.77
C ASP A 47 21.31 11.78 -1.96
N ASN A 48 20.37 12.07 -2.86
CA ASN A 48 20.08 11.30 -4.08
C ASN A 48 19.59 9.86 -3.84
N VAL A 49 18.90 9.62 -2.72
CA VAL A 49 18.22 8.34 -2.47
C VAL A 49 16.81 8.40 -3.05
N LEU A 50 16.48 7.40 -3.87
CA LEU A 50 15.12 7.21 -4.37
C LEU A 50 14.25 6.56 -3.30
N MET A 51 13.15 7.21 -2.96
CA MET A 51 12.19 6.77 -1.95
C MET A 51 10.83 6.50 -2.60
N PRO A 52 10.48 5.24 -2.88
CA PRO A 52 9.15 4.90 -3.37
C PRO A 52 8.12 5.02 -2.24
N CYS A 53 7.08 5.80 -2.49
CA CYS A 53 5.96 6.01 -1.59
C CYS A 53 4.67 5.48 -2.25
N VAL A 54 3.98 4.59 -1.56
CA VAL A 54 2.71 4.03 -2.02
C VAL A 54 1.63 4.20 -0.98
N LYS A 55 0.40 4.47 -1.44
CA LYS A 55 -0.80 4.36 -0.62
C LYS A 55 -1.60 3.15 -1.12
N MET A 56 -1.57 2.08 -0.34
CA MET A 56 -2.31 0.87 -0.64
C MET A 56 -3.79 0.98 -0.25
N GLY A 57 -4.60 0.08 -0.77
CA GLY A 57 -5.98 -0.10 -0.35
C GLY A 57 -6.55 -1.43 -0.81
N VAL A 58 -7.81 -1.67 -0.46
CA VAL A 58 -8.60 -2.81 -0.87
C VAL A 58 -9.85 -2.30 -1.58
N GLU A 59 -10.19 -2.91 -2.72
CA GLU A 59 -11.41 -2.63 -3.48
C GLU A 59 -12.30 -3.86 -3.50
N ALA A 60 -13.60 -3.68 -3.29
CA ALA A 60 -14.60 -4.74 -3.35
C ALA A 60 -15.45 -4.66 -4.62
N ARG A 61 -15.65 -5.80 -5.28
CA ARG A 61 -16.43 -5.94 -6.52
C ARG A 61 -17.49 -7.02 -6.33
N GLU A 62 -18.78 -6.64 -6.30
CA GLU A 62 -19.88 -7.62 -6.29
C GLU A 62 -19.87 -8.41 -7.61
N GLN A 63 -20.19 -9.69 -7.55
CA GLN A 63 -20.23 -10.58 -8.70
C GLN A 63 -21.66 -11.02 -9.00
N ILE A 64 -21.96 -11.14 -10.29
CA ILE A 64 -23.22 -11.63 -10.83
C ILE A 64 -22.95 -12.76 -11.82
N ILE A 65 -23.95 -13.61 -12.05
CA ILE A 65 -23.90 -14.62 -13.11
C ILE A 65 -24.33 -13.93 -14.41
N GLY A 66 -23.36 -13.70 -15.29
CA GLY A 66 -23.56 -13.20 -16.65
C GLY A 66 -23.55 -14.34 -17.69
N GLU A 67 -23.57 -13.97 -18.97
CA GLU A 67 -23.58 -14.92 -20.10
C GLU A 67 -22.35 -15.84 -20.14
N ASN A 68 -21.21 -15.36 -19.61
CA ASN A 68 -19.92 -16.06 -19.60
C ASN A 68 -19.54 -16.62 -18.22
N GLY A 69 -20.50 -16.72 -17.29
CA GLY A 69 -20.26 -17.15 -15.91
C GLY A 69 -20.16 -15.98 -14.93
N LEU A 70 -19.37 -16.13 -13.86
CA LEU A 70 -19.24 -15.11 -12.81
C LEU A 70 -18.45 -13.88 -13.32
N GLU A 71 -19.09 -12.72 -13.30
CA GLU A 71 -18.51 -11.44 -13.71
C GLU A 71 -18.69 -10.35 -12.63
N ASP A 72 -17.80 -9.37 -12.58
CA ASP A 72 -17.93 -8.24 -11.67
C ASP A 72 -19.02 -7.27 -12.17
N VAL A 73 -19.84 -6.76 -11.25
CA VAL A 73 -20.70 -5.62 -11.56
C VAL A 73 -19.85 -4.38 -11.85
N ARG A 74 -20.33 -3.52 -12.74
CA ARG A 74 -19.64 -2.25 -13.08
C ARG A 74 -19.44 -1.35 -11.86
N THR A 75 -20.43 -1.33 -10.96
CA THR A 75 -20.41 -0.53 -9.74
C THR A 75 -21.01 -1.32 -8.60
N THR A 76 -20.18 -1.66 -7.62
CA THR A 76 -20.63 -2.33 -6.39
C THR A 76 -21.50 -1.40 -5.55
N LYS A 77 -22.56 -1.93 -4.96
CA LYS A 77 -23.44 -1.14 -4.07
C LYS A 77 -22.64 -0.64 -2.85
N PRO A 78 -22.72 0.66 -2.47
CA PRO A 78 -21.99 1.18 -1.32
C PRO A 78 -22.33 0.49 0.01
N ASN A 79 -23.57 -0.02 0.14
CA ASN A 79 -24.01 -0.72 1.34
C ASN A 79 -23.65 -2.23 1.34
N HIS A 80 -22.92 -2.71 0.33
CA HIS A 80 -22.51 -4.12 0.25
C HIS A 80 -21.58 -4.47 1.43
N PRO A 81 -21.76 -5.61 2.12
CA PRO A 81 -20.96 -5.99 3.28
C PRO A 81 -19.44 -5.93 3.02
N LEU A 82 -19.03 -6.43 1.87
CA LEU A 82 -17.63 -6.43 1.46
C LEU A 82 -17.07 -5.03 1.18
N VAL A 83 -17.88 -4.08 0.72
CA VAL A 83 -17.43 -2.69 0.51
C VAL A 83 -17.08 -2.05 1.86
N LYS A 84 -17.93 -2.23 2.87
CA LYS A 84 -17.69 -1.73 4.22
C LYS A 84 -16.41 -2.30 4.82
N TYR A 85 -16.20 -3.60 4.63
CA TYR A 85 -14.97 -4.27 5.06
C TYR A 85 -13.74 -3.73 4.33
N ALA A 86 -13.78 -3.63 3.00
CA ALA A 86 -12.68 -3.08 2.19
C ALA A 86 -12.33 -1.63 2.56
N GLU A 87 -13.33 -0.81 2.88
CA GLU A 87 -13.14 0.56 3.38
C GLU A 87 -12.44 0.57 4.74
N MET A 88 -12.88 -0.26 5.69
CA MET A 88 -12.21 -0.38 7.00
C MET A 88 -10.79 -0.91 6.87
N PHE A 89 -10.58 -1.90 6.00
CA PHE A 89 -9.25 -2.45 5.74
C PHE A 89 -8.35 -1.37 5.14
N THR A 90 -8.84 -0.63 4.14
CA THR A 90 -8.11 0.47 3.51
C THR A 90 -7.75 1.57 4.50
N HIS A 91 -8.68 1.92 5.40
CA HIS A 91 -8.43 2.92 6.43
C HIS A 91 -7.30 2.48 7.39
N ASN A 92 -7.25 1.20 7.72
CA ASN A 92 -6.27 0.64 8.65
C ASN A 92 -5.06 0.00 7.95
N PHE A 93 -4.90 0.17 6.64
CA PHE A 93 -3.98 -0.65 5.85
C PHE A 93 -2.56 -0.64 6.42
N ASP A 94 -2.03 0.53 6.76
CA ASP A 94 -0.66 0.67 7.27
C ASP A 94 -0.48 0.00 8.63
N LEU A 95 -1.46 0.13 9.53
CA LEU A 95 -1.46 -0.55 10.82
C LEU A 95 -1.55 -2.08 10.64
N ILE A 96 -2.35 -2.54 9.68
CA ILE A 96 -2.46 -3.96 9.35
C ILE A 96 -1.13 -4.48 8.79
N ALA A 97 -0.50 -3.72 7.89
CA ALA A 97 0.82 -4.05 7.34
C ALA A 97 1.86 -4.18 8.45
N GLU A 98 1.89 -3.30 9.44
CA GLU A 98 2.82 -3.41 10.58
C GLU A 98 2.61 -4.69 11.41
N ARG A 99 1.38 -5.20 11.49
CA ARG A 99 1.02 -6.35 12.33
C ARG A 99 0.99 -7.68 11.58
N LYS A 100 0.90 -7.67 10.25
CA LYS A 100 0.71 -8.85 9.41
C LYS A 100 1.74 -8.83 8.30
N SER A 101 2.74 -9.71 8.44
CA SER A 101 3.90 -9.81 7.53
C SER A 101 3.50 -9.95 6.06
N VAL A 102 2.45 -10.72 5.75
CA VAL A 102 1.96 -10.86 4.37
C VAL A 102 1.50 -9.52 3.77
N VAL A 103 0.86 -8.65 4.55
CA VAL A 103 0.41 -7.32 4.09
C VAL A 103 1.57 -6.34 4.04
N PHE A 104 2.52 -6.45 4.99
CA PHE A 104 3.80 -5.74 4.92
C PHE A 104 4.52 -6.04 3.60
N HIS A 105 4.75 -7.32 3.31
CA HIS A 105 5.45 -7.74 2.10
C HIS A 105 4.71 -7.35 0.83
N LEU A 106 3.37 -7.37 0.85
CA LEU A 106 2.57 -6.87 -0.26
C LEU A 106 2.81 -5.36 -0.51
N ARG A 107 2.90 -4.55 0.54
CA ARG A 107 3.22 -3.12 0.44
C ARG A 107 4.64 -2.89 -0.06
N GLU A 108 5.61 -3.64 0.44
CA GLU A 108 7.01 -3.52 0.01
C GLU A 108 7.19 -3.99 -1.44
N LEU A 109 6.48 -5.05 -1.86
CA LEU A 109 6.43 -5.47 -3.27
C LEU A 109 5.87 -4.34 -4.15
N ALA A 110 4.78 -3.69 -3.73
CA ALA A 110 4.22 -2.56 -4.47
C ALA A 110 5.23 -1.40 -4.61
N LYS A 111 5.96 -1.06 -3.54
CA LYS A 111 7.04 -0.05 -3.58
C LYS A 111 8.15 -0.45 -4.55
N ALA A 112 8.60 -1.70 -4.52
CA ALA A 112 9.61 -2.21 -5.43
C ALA A 112 9.15 -2.13 -6.88
N SER A 113 7.90 -2.52 -7.18
CA SER A 113 7.35 -2.43 -8.52
C SER A 113 7.19 -0.98 -9.01
N VAL A 114 6.82 -0.04 -8.12
CA VAL A 114 6.78 1.40 -8.43
C VAL A 114 8.17 1.94 -8.74
N LEU A 115 9.18 1.56 -7.96
CA LEU A 115 10.56 1.98 -8.20
C LEU A 115 11.10 1.41 -9.53
N ALA A 116 10.87 0.12 -9.78
CA ALA A 116 11.26 -0.52 -11.04
C ALA A 116 10.62 0.19 -12.24
N LYS A 117 9.32 0.48 -12.16
CA LYS A 117 8.61 1.24 -13.19
C LYS A 117 9.24 2.62 -13.40
N PHE A 118 9.52 3.35 -12.31
CA PHE A 118 10.14 4.68 -12.39
C PHE A 118 11.51 4.64 -13.08
N LEU A 119 12.36 3.66 -12.77
CA LEU A 119 13.69 3.53 -13.39
C LEU A 119 13.58 3.30 -14.90
N ILE A 120 12.68 2.40 -15.32
CA ILE A 120 12.39 2.13 -16.73
C ILE A 120 11.85 3.38 -17.43
N GLU A 121 10.82 4.04 -16.85
CA GLU A 121 10.20 5.23 -17.45
C GLU A 121 11.12 6.46 -17.48
N SER A 122 12.14 6.50 -16.62
CA SER A 122 13.12 7.59 -16.57
C SER A 122 14.29 7.38 -17.53
N GLY A 123 14.36 6.23 -18.22
CA GLY A 123 15.46 5.88 -19.11
C GLY A 123 16.80 5.74 -18.39
N VAL A 124 16.77 5.37 -17.11
CA VAL A 124 18.01 5.09 -16.36
C VAL A 124 18.65 3.84 -16.98
N GLU A 125 19.90 3.97 -17.40
CA GLU A 125 20.67 2.82 -17.87
C GLU A 125 20.92 1.87 -16.69
N LEU A 126 20.26 0.72 -16.73
CA LEU A 126 20.45 -0.37 -15.78
C LEU A 126 21.35 -1.42 -16.41
N ASP A 127 22.29 -1.95 -15.62
CA ASP A 127 23.16 -3.03 -16.06
C ASP A 127 22.34 -4.30 -16.38
N GLU A 128 22.75 -5.05 -17.41
CA GLU A 128 22.04 -6.23 -17.89
C GLU A 128 21.87 -7.30 -16.78
N SER A 129 22.80 -7.36 -15.82
CA SER A 129 22.69 -8.25 -14.66
C SER A 129 21.40 -8.05 -13.87
N TRP A 130 20.83 -6.85 -13.85
CA TRP A 130 19.55 -6.58 -13.17
C TRP A 130 18.37 -7.31 -13.81
N PHE A 131 18.41 -7.51 -15.13
CA PHE A 131 17.41 -8.26 -15.86
C PHE A 131 17.68 -9.78 -15.77
N ASN A 132 18.96 -10.16 -15.72
CA ASN A 132 19.40 -11.56 -15.58
C ASN A 132 19.26 -12.12 -14.16
N MET A 133 18.91 -11.29 -13.16
CA MET A 133 18.56 -11.74 -11.81
C MET A 133 17.18 -12.40 -11.75
N ALA A 134 16.31 -12.18 -12.74
CA ALA A 134 15.09 -12.97 -12.86
C ALA A 134 15.52 -14.44 -13.06
N ALA A 135 15.12 -15.32 -12.14
CA ALA A 135 15.31 -16.76 -12.34
C ALA A 135 14.75 -17.14 -13.72
N GLU A 136 15.39 -18.10 -14.42
CA GLU A 136 14.83 -18.71 -15.63
C GLU A 136 13.34 -18.91 -15.41
N GLU A 137 12.50 -18.41 -16.34
CA GLU A 137 11.05 -18.42 -16.25
C GLU A 137 10.60 -19.79 -15.77
N THR A 138 10.40 -19.90 -14.46
CA THR A 138 9.75 -21.06 -13.90
C THR A 138 8.33 -20.81 -14.33
N GLU A 139 7.88 -21.54 -15.36
CA GLU A 139 6.52 -21.47 -15.92
C GLU A 139 5.59 -21.06 -14.78
N ALA A 140 5.01 -19.85 -14.90
CA ALA A 140 4.30 -19.19 -13.81
C ALA A 140 3.50 -20.24 -13.04
N CYS A 141 3.94 -20.53 -11.81
CA CYS A 141 3.51 -21.70 -11.06
C CYS A 141 1.98 -21.75 -11.06
N CYS A 142 1.41 -22.68 -11.84
CA CYS A 142 0.01 -22.76 -12.24
C CYS A 142 -0.68 -21.42 -12.58
N MET A 143 -1.16 -21.28 -13.82
CA MET A 143 -2.15 -20.25 -14.21
C MET A 143 -3.47 -20.35 -13.41
N ASP A 144 -3.60 -21.37 -12.56
CA ASP A 144 -4.59 -21.43 -11.50
C ASP A 144 -4.25 -20.34 -10.48
N ILE A 145 -4.86 -19.15 -10.67
CA ILE A 145 -5.02 -18.17 -9.59
C ILE A 145 -5.33 -18.98 -8.33
N PRO A 146 -4.52 -18.90 -7.25
CA PRO A 146 -4.84 -19.58 -6.01
C PRO A 146 -6.19 -19.05 -5.55
N GLN A 147 -7.26 -19.75 -5.94
CA GLN A 147 -8.59 -19.43 -5.55
C GLN A 147 -8.58 -19.76 -4.05
N LEU A 148 -8.46 -18.73 -3.22
CA LEU A 148 -8.94 -18.79 -1.85
C LEU A 148 -10.47 -18.86 -1.96
N TRP A 149 -10.98 -19.98 -2.48
CA TRP A 149 -12.38 -20.34 -2.42
C TRP A 149 -12.70 -20.56 -0.96
N ASN A 150 -13.27 -19.53 -0.36
CA ASN A 150 -13.80 -19.62 0.97
C ASN A 150 -15.31 -19.53 0.82
N ASP A 151 -15.92 -20.69 0.57
CA ASP A 151 -17.36 -20.84 0.62
C ASP A 151 -17.75 -21.08 2.08
N ARG A 152 -18.34 -20.06 2.71
CA ARG A 152 -18.86 -20.19 4.06
C ARG A 152 -20.35 -20.48 3.98
N SER A 153 -20.71 -21.74 4.20
CA SER A 153 -22.10 -22.15 4.41
C SER A 153 -22.46 -21.94 5.89
N GLN A 154 -23.45 -21.10 6.16
CA GLN A 154 -24.07 -21.02 7.49
C GLN A 154 -25.46 -21.66 7.43
N SER A 155 -25.82 -22.42 8.47
CA SER A 155 -27.15 -23.01 8.61
C SER A 155 -27.72 -22.61 9.97
N GLN A 156 -28.84 -21.89 9.95
CA GLN A 156 -29.54 -21.54 11.19
C GLN A 156 -30.56 -22.63 11.52
N ILE A 157 -30.29 -23.43 12.55
CA ILE A 157 -31.24 -24.43 13.06
C ILE A 157 -32.19 -23.72 14.03
N ARG A 158 -33.46 -23.56 13.63
CA ARG A 158 -34.52 -23.07 14.52
C ARG A 158 -35.23 -24.27 15.14
N VAL A 159 -35.25 -24.34 16.48
CA VAL A 159 -36.00 -25.37 17.21
C VAL A 159 -37.26 -24.73 17.77
N HIS A 160 -38.42 -25.31 17.46
CA HIS A 160 -39.72 -24.91 17.99
C HIS A 160 -40.38 -26.14 18.63
N ASP A 161 -40.76 -26.05 19.91
CA ASP A 161 -41.38 -27.14 20.67
C ASP A 161 -40.61 -28.48 20.64
N GLY A 162 -39.28 -28.41 20.69
CA GLY A 162 -38.42 -29.60 20.65
C GLY A 162 -38.34 -30.29 19.28
N LYS A 163 -38.91 -29.69 18.24
CA LYS A 163 -38.76 -30.12 16.84
C LYS A 163 -37.94 -29.08 16.06
N ILE A 164 -37.10 -29.54 15.15
CA ILE A 164 -36.39 -28.65 14.22
C ILE A 164 -37.45 -28.11 13.23
N ALA A 165 -37.71 -26.81 13.30
CA ALA A 165 -38.53 -26.14 12.29
C ALA A 165 -37.79 -26.21 10.95
N ASN A 166 -38.53 -26.43 9.85
CA ASN A 166 -37.99 -26.47 8.47
C ASN A 166 -37.03 -27.64 8.17
N ALA A 167 -37.28 -28.82 8.74
CA ALA A 167 -36.50 -30.03 8.39
C ALA A 167 -36.68 -30.48 6.92
N ASP A 168 -37.83 -30.17 6.31
CA ASP A 168 -38.19 -30.63 4.96
C ASP A 168 -37.92 -29.60 3.84
N SER A 169 -37.82 -28.31 4.19
CA SER A 169 -37.34 -27.28 3.25
C SER A 169 -35.82 -27.22 3.38
N ALA A 170 -35.09 -27.18 2.25
CA ALA A 170 -33.65 -26.93 2.26
C ALA A 170 -33.36 -25.83 3.30
N PHE A 171 -32.65 -26.20 4.38
CA PHE A 171 -32.27 -25.28 5.44
C PHE A 171 -31.82 -23.99 4.78
N GLY A 172 -32.18 -22.82 5.31
CA GLY A 172 -31.78 -21.52 4.76
C GLY A 172 -30.25 -21.36 4.79
N THR A 173 -29.58 -22.06 3.90
CA THR A 173 -28.16 -22.03 3.63
C THR A 173 -27.98 -20.82 2.74
N SER A 174 -27.67 -19.69 3.35
CA SER A 174 -27.09 -18.57 2.61
C SER A 174 -25.64 -18.93 2.31
N SER A 175 -25.32 -19.19 1.06
CA SER A 175 -23.92 -19.30 0.63
C SER A 175 -23.40 -17.91 0.26
N HIS A 176 -22.25 -17.55 0.82
CA HIS A 176 -21.48 -16.38 0.42
C HIS A 176 -20.14 -16.85 -0.10
N SER A 177 -19.83 -16.47 -1.33
CA SER A 177 -18.56 -16.80 -1.98
C SER A 177 -17.71 -15.55 -2.08
N LEU A 178 -16.44 -15.69 -1.70
CA LEU A 178 -15.49 -14.61 -1.73
C LEU A 178 -14.23 -15.02 -2.48
N TYR A 179 -13.81 -14.17 -3.41
CA TYR A 179 -12.56 -14.34 -4.15
C TYR A 179 -11.69 -13.09 -3.99
N GLY A 180 -10.46 -13.14 -4.49
CA GLY A 180 -9.65 -11.94 -4.50
C GLY A 180 -8.30 -12.10 -5.16
N GLY A 181 -7.55 -11.00 -5.18
CA GLY A 181 -6.23 -10.95 -5.80
C GLY A 181 -5.50 -9.64 -5.54
N VAL A 182 -4.37 -9.49 -6.24
CA VAL A 182 -3.55 -8.29 -6.22
C VAL A 182 -3.58 -7.67 -7.61
N GLN A 183 -3.91 -6.40 -7.68
CA GLN A 183 -3.87 -5.63 -8.93
C GLN A 183 -3.33 -4.23 -8.63
N PHE A 184 -2.01 -4.06 -8.69
CA PHE A 184 -1.40 -2.76 -8.41
C PHE A 184 -1.81 -1.66 -9.38
N GLY A 185 -2.18 -2.00 -10.62
CA GLY A 185 -2.64 -1.02 -11.61
C GLY A 185 -1.56 0.03 -11.94
N LEU A 186 -0.30 -0.41 -12.02
CA LEU A 186 0.84 0.49 -12.18
C LEU A 186 0.77 1.28 -13.49
N ASP A 187 0.15 0.71 -14.52
CA ASP A 187 -0.15 1.32 -15.82
C ASP A 187 -0.83 2.70 -15.70
N LYS A 188 -1.57 2.93 -14.62
CA LYS A 188 -2.32 4.17 -14.38
C LYS A 188 -1.46 5.34 -13.89
N PHE A 189 -0.24 5.07 -13.43
CA PHE A 189 0.67 6.09 -12.89
C PHE A 189 1.74 6.46 -13.91
N GLN A 190 1.95 7.75 -14.14
CA GLN A 190 3.12 8.27 -14.87
C GLN A 190 4.13 8.75 -13.81
N LEU A 191 5.20 7.99 -13.59
CA LEU A 191 6.11 8.22 -12.47
C LEU A 191 7.27 9.15 -12.84
N SER A 192 7.75 9.10 -14.09
CA SER A 192 8.83 9.97 -14.58
C SER A 192 8.34 11.32 -15.15
N GLY A 193 7.03 11.47 -15.39
CA GLY A 193 6.43 12.62 -16.08
C GLY A 193 6.23 13.88 -15.24
N ALA A 194 6.33 13.79 -13.90
CA ALA A 194 6.25 14.95 -13.02
C ALA A 194 7.58 15.70 -13.04
N ARG A 195 7.81 16.51 -14.10
CA ARG A 195 8.79 17.60 -14.07
C ARG A 195 8.58 18.35 -12.75
N GLN A 196 9.55 18.27 -11.85
CA GLN A 196 9.55 19.12 -10.67
C GLN A 196 9.38 20.58 -11.12
N PRO A 197 8.52 21.39 -10.48
CA PRO A 197 8.62 22.82 -10.65
C PRO A 197 10.00 23.23 -10.14
N ALA A 198 10.90 23.55 -11.08
CA ALA A 198 12.13 24.24 -10.79
C ALA A 198 11.78 25.55 -10.07
N ARG A 199 11.97 25.60 -8.75
CA ARG A 199 12.20 26.80 -7.92
C ARG A 199 12.23 26.40 -6.44
N MET A 200 13.38 25.92 -5.98
CA MET A 200 13.84 26.39 -4.68
C MET A 200 14.81 27.54 -4.95
N MET A 201 14.34 28.73 -4.60
CA MET A 201 15.14 29.96 -4.59
C MET A 201 16.40 29.72 -3.77
N SER A 202 17.56 29.89 -4.40
CA SER A 202 18.81 30.19 -3.70
C SER A 202 18.64 31.54 -2.98
N ALA A 203 18.17 31.51 -1.74
CA ALA A 203 18.13 32.69 -0.87
C ALA A 203 19.27 32.58 0.15
N GLY A 204 20.29 33.44 0.02
CA GLY A 204 21.16 33.75 1.16
C GLY A 204 22.67 33.82 0.95
N LEU A 205 23.19 34.23 -0.22
CA LEU A 205 24.60 34.60 -0.37
C LEU A 205 24.75 35.85 -1.26
N ALA A 206 24.30 37.02 -0.78
CA ALA A 206 24.80 38.34 -1.20
C ALA A 206 24.08 39.47 -0.43
N ALA A 207 24.73 40.04 0.57
CA ALA A 207 24.62 41.44 0.97
C ALA A 207 25.63 41.75 2.09
N ARG A 208 26.90 41.89 1.72
CA ARG A 208 27.86 42.70 2.49
C ARG A 208 28.14 43.96 1.67
N GLN A 209 28.27 45.09 2.39
CA GLN A 209 28.47 46.49 1.96
C GLN A 209 27.15 47.28 1.95
N PHE A 210 26.97 48.43 2.63
CA PHE A 210 27.86 49.48 3.11
C PHE A 210 27.31 50.08 4.42
N VAL A 211 28.16 50.24 5.45
CA VAL A 211 28.05 51.33 6.44
C VAL A 211 29.47 51.70 6.86
N GLN A 212 29.91 52.91 6.48
CA GLN A 212 31.12 53.54 7.03
C GLN A 212 30.82 54.10 8.42
N PRO A 213 31.84 54.14 9.30
CA PRO A 213 32.10 55.42 9.95
C PRO A 213 33.59 55.81 9.86
N ALA A 214 33.80 57.11 9.65
CA ALA A 214 35.08 57.77 9.74
C ALA A 214 35.50 57.96 11.21
N ARG A 215 36.79 57.76 11.50
CA ARG A 215 37.71 58.76 12.12
C ARG A 215 39.02 58.11 12.60
N HIS A 216 40.12 58.59 12.03
CA HIS A 216 41.39 59.00 12.68
C HIS A 216 42.07 58.08 13.72
N LEU A 217 43.25 57.52 13.38
CA LEU A 217 44.59 57.98 13.83
C LEU A 217 45.69 56.92 13.63
N SER A 218 46.79 57.38 13.02
CA SER A 218 48.21 57.06 13.23
C SER A 218 48.71 55.69 13.74
N ALA A 219 49.64 55.17 12.94
CA ALA A 219 51.03 54.82 13.30
C ALA A 219 51.41 53.36 13.64
N THR A 220 52.54 53.01 13.00
CA THR A 220 53.69 52.20 13.42
C THR A 220 53.70 50.67 13.27
N LEU A 221 54.65 50.27 12.43
CA LEU A 221 55.41 49.01 12.34
C LEU A 221 55.66 48.30 13.68
N SER A 222 55.57 46.97 13.67
CA SER A 222 56.69 46.09 14.07
C SER A 222 56.37 44.61 13.86
N ALA A 223 57.32 43.90 13.26
CA ALA A 223 57.41 42.45 13.22
C ALA A 223 57.73 41.87 14.61
N GLY A 224 57.31 40.63 14.86
CA GLY A 224 57.69 39.88 16.05
C GLY A 224 57.40 38.39 15.92
N LEU A 225 58.44 37.62 15.60
CA LEU A 225 58.53 36.18 15.88
C LEU A 225 58.43 35.95 17.40
N ALA A 226 57.71 34.91 17.84
CA ALA A 226 58.10 34.15 19.02
C ALA A 226 57.43 32.76 19.06
N THR A 227 58.27 31.74 18.97
CA THR A 227 58.08 30.35 19.39
C THR A 227 58.05 30.23 20.92
N ARG A 228 57.19 29.36 21.47
CA ARG A 228 57.44 28.39 22.59
C ARG A 228 56.09 27.78 23.03
N GLN A 229 55.87 26.45 22.96
CA GLN A 229 56.35 25.31 23.77
C GLN A 229 55.69 25.16 25.16
N PHE A 230 55.21 23.92 25.41
CA PHE A 230 54.79 23.26 26.67
C PHE A 230 53.52 23.80 27.36
N GLN A 231 52.62 23.00 27.96
CA GLN A 231 52.86 21.82 28.78
C GLN A 231 51.58 20.95 28.92
N ARG A 232 51.76 19.62 29.04
CA ARG A 232 50.77 18.64 29.52
C ARG A 232 50.53 18.80 31.04
N SER A 233 49.35 18.35 31.49
CA SER A 233 48.98 17.69 32.77
C SER A 233 47.47 17.98 32.99
N PHE A 234 46.56 17.05 33.25
CA PHE A 234 46.59 15.68 33.77
C PHE A 234 45.70 14.75 32.94
#